data_AF-A0A0D0DFW3-F1
#
_entry.id   AF-A0A0D0DFW3-F1
#
_cell.length_a   1.000
_cell.length_b   1.000
_cell.length_c   1.000
_cell.angle_alpha   90.00
_cell.angle_beta   90.00
_cell.angle_gamma   90.00
#
_symmetry.space_group_name_H-M   'P 1'
#
loop_
_entity.id
_entity.type
_entity.pdbx_description
1 polymer ?
#
loop_
_entity_poly.entity_id
_entity_poly.type
_entity_poly.pdbx_seq_one_letter_code
_entity_poly.pdbx_strand_id
1 'polypeptide(L)'
;MTESSIPQINEVNRRKAFIRESEPAIAQYLTPGIDFASFIRCISFRLFLVVFLELNASLLTSDPENVRLVTQALYEFYEDAEAKSTLPAEMLNILERWLPASQFSNLLDHILPTYETLWRIVAATVVHCEDDGNRDCRGVMLDFRDNPKDIQYTSSYRDGDWSASAIINRVVESLPPVARTKSPTTSKSPFTGGNLPTQDETLKAAALVASQVIGQVTGRLSKGSGPSHDGYPWDGREMVMMNAVLS
;
A
#
# COMPACT_ATOMS: atom_id res chain seq x y z
N MET A 1 19.21 33.70 7.97
CA MET A 1 18.99 32.24 8.06
C MET A 1 17.61 31.97 7.51
N THR A 2 17.53 31.52 6.27
CA THR A 2 16.26 31.20 5.59
C THR A 2 15.89 29.77 5.92
N GLU A 3 14.90 29.59 6.80
CA GLU A 3 14.22 28.31 6.97
C GLU A 3 13.63 27.91 5.62
N SER A 4 14.20 26.87 5.01
CA SER A 4 13.63 26.22 3.83
C SER A 4 12.35 25.55 4.29
N SER A 5 11.23 26.26 4.13
CA SER A 5 9.90 25.73 4.39
C SER A 5 9.58 24.72 3.30
N ILE A 6 9.75 23.43 3.61
CA ILE A 6 9.23 22.34 2.77
C ILE A 6 7.72 22.58 2.64
N PRO A 7 7.17 22.70 1.42
CA PRO A 7 5.75 22.98 1.25
C PRO A 7 4.97 21.81 1.84
N GLN A 8 4.21 22.03 2.91
CA GLN A 8 3.24 21.05 3.38
C GLN A 8 2.24 20.80 2.24
N ILE A 9 2.36 19.66 1.58
CA ILE A 9 1.35 19.21 0.64
C ILE A 9 0.07 18.99 1.47
N ASN A 10 -0.89 19.92 1.33
CA ASN A 10 -2.23 19.76 1.88
C ASN A 10 -2.80 18.40 1.41
N GLU A 11 -3.49 17.68 2.28
CA GLU A 11 -4.14 16.38 2.06
C GLU A 11 -4.77 16.22 0.66
N VAL A 12 -5.42 17.27 0.16
CA VAL A 12 -6.01 17.32 -1.20
C VAL A 12 -4.99 17.04 -2.31
N ASN A 13 -3.80 17.62 -2.20
CA ASN A 13 -2.72 17.42 -3.16
C ASN A 13 -2.09 16.03 -3.04
N ARG A 14 -1.96 15.48 -1.82
CA ARG A 14 -1.52 14.10 -1.61
C ARG A 14 -2.48 13.10 -2.24
N ARG A 15 -3.79 13.31 -2.07
CA ARG A 15 -4.81 12.47 -2.70
C ARG A 15 -4.74 12.49 -4.22
N LYS A 16 -4.62 13.68 -4.81
CA LYS A 16 -4.42 13.82 -6.26
C LYS A 16 -3.15 13.12 -6.74
N ALA A 17 -2.06 13.19 -5.96
CA ALA A 17 -0.84 12.45 -6.25
C ALA A 17 -1.08 10.93 -6.20
N PHE A 18 -1.74 10.40 -5.16
CA PHE A 18 -2.09 8.98 -5.09
C PHE A 18 -2.83 8.50 -6.33
N ILE A 19 -3.88 9.21 -6.74
CA ILE A 19 -4.67 8.84 -7.93
C ILE A 19 -3.78 8.85 -9.16
N ARG A 20 -3.02 9.93 -9.38
CA ARG A 20 -2.13 10.08 -10.54
C ARG A 20 -1.04 9.00 -10.60
N GLU A 21 -0.47 8.61 -9.47
CA GLU A 21 0.65 7.66 -9.42
C GLU A 21 0.20 6.20 -9.37
N SER A 22 -1.07 5.94 -9.00
CA SER A 22 -1.61 4.58 -8.83
C SER A 22 -1.68 3.78 -10.13
N GLU A 23 -2.19 4.37 -11.21
CA GLU A 23 -2.32 3.68 -12.49
C GLU A 23 -0.94 3.32 -13.10
N PRO A 24 0.06 4.22 -13.14
CA PRO A 24 1.43 3.85 -13.51
C PRO A 24 2.02 2.76 -12.61
N ALA A 25 1.74 2.78 -11.30
CA ALA A 25 2.25 1.75 -10.38
C ALA A 25 1.67 0.38 -10.72
N ILE A 26 0.35 0.31 -10.88
CA ILE A 26 -0.36 -0.92 -11.22
C ILE A 26 0.14 -1.45 -12.57
N ALA A 27 0.25 -0.60 -13.59
CA ALA A 27 0.73 -1.00 -14.90
C ALA A 27 2.19 -1.51 -14.86
N GLN A 28 3.05 -0.92 -14.03
CA GLN A 28 4.45 -1.31 -13.90
C GLN A 28 4.61 -2.69 -13.25
N TYR A 29 3.82 -3.01 -12.23
CA TYR A 29 3.99 -4.25 -11.44
C TYR A 29 2.99 -5.36 -11.76
N LEU A 30 1.95 -5.08 -12.53
CA LEU A 30 1.01 -6.12 -13.01
C LEU A 30 1.64 -6.87 -14.19
N THR A 31 2.65 -7.69 -13.90
CA THR A 31 3.37 -8.50 -14.89
C THR A 31 2.87 -9.95 -14.88
N PRO A 32 3.00 -10.69 -16.00
CA PRO A 32 2.67 -12.12 -16.01
C PRO A 32 3.53 -12.90 -15.00
N GLY A 33 2.88 -13.73 -14.18
CA GLY A 33 3.54 -14.62 -13.23
C GLY A 33 3.96 -14.01 -11.90
N ILE A 34 3.69 -12.72 -11.65
CA ILE A 34 3.85 -12.14 -10.31
C ILE A 34 2.74 -12.66 -9.38
N ASP A 35 3.06 -13.04 -8.15
CA ASP A 35 2.04 -13.41 -7.16
C ASP A 35 1.34 -12.17 -6.57
N PHE A 36 0.14 -12.36 -6.03
CA PHE A 36 -0.71 -11.25 -5.58
C PHE A 36 -0.07 -10.48 -4.41
N ALA A 37 0.61 -11.17 -3.49
CA ALA A 37 1.28 -10.54 -2.35
C ALA A 37 2.42 -9.64 -2.82
N SER A 38 3.29 -10.14 -3.70
CA SER A 38 4.38 -9.37 -4.29
C SER A 38 3.86 -8.17 -5.06
N PHE A 39 2.78 -8.32 -5.83
CA PHE A 39 2.16 -7.21 -6.53
C PHE A 39 1.67 -6.12 -5.57
N ILE A 40 0.87 -6.47 -4.55
CA ILE A 40 0.35 -5.50 -3.58
C ILE A 40 1.48 -4.83 -2.79
N ARG A 41 2.50 -5.59 -2.39
CA ARG A 41 3.70 -5.07 -1.71
C ARG A 41 4.43 -4.04 -2.56
N CYS A 42 4.67 -4.33 -3.84
CA CYS A 42 5.36 -3.43 -4.77
C CYS A 42 4.59 -2.14 -5.03
N ILE A 43 3.30 -2.23 -5.36
CA ILE A 43 2.50 -1.01 -5.64
C ILE A 43 2.38 -0.14 -4.38
N SER A 44 2.16 -0.75 -3.21
CA SER A 44 1.98 -0.02 -1.95
C SER A 44 3.28 0.66 -1.54
N PHE A 45 4.41 -0.02 -1.72
CA PHE A 45 5.73 0.55 -1.44
C PHE A 45 6.05 1.72 -2.36
N ARG A 46 5.86 1.57 -3.69
CA ARG A 46 6.08 2.66 -4.65
C ARG A 46 5.23 3.88 -4.31
N LEU A 47 3.94 3.68 -4.04
CA LEU A 47 3.03 4.77 -3.70
C LEU A 47 3.38 5.42 -2.37
N PHE A 48 3.77 4.63 -1.37
CA PHE A 48 4.26 5.14 -0.10
C PHE A 48 5.48 6.06 -0.29
N LEU A 49 6.48 5.60 -1.03
CA LEU A 49 7.69 6.38 -1.30
C LEU A 49 7.39 7.67 -2.09
N VAL A 50 6.62 7.56 -3.17
CA VAL A 50 6.37 8.71 -4.06
C VAL A 50 5.44 9.74 -3.42
N VAL A 51 4.42 9.30 -2.68
CA VAL A 51 3.38 10.22 -2.19
C VAL A 51 3.64 10.68 -0.76
N PHE A 52 4.10 9.79 0.14
CA PHE A 52 4.36 10.17 1.53
C PHE A 52 5.78 10.66 1.77
N LEU A 53 6.77 10.07 1.09
CA LEU A 53 8.16 10.49 1.21
C LEU A 53 8.59 11.42 0.05
N GLU A 54 7.65 11.80 -0.81
CA GLU A 54 7.85 12.74 -1.92
C GLU A 54 9.01 12.32 -2.85
N LEU A 55 9.27 11.02 -2.95
CA LEU A 55 10.30 10.48 -3.81
C LEU A 55 9.95 10.72 -5.27
N ASN A 56 10.94 11.11 -6.07
CA ASN A 56 10.76 11.24 -7.50
C ASN A 56 10.42 9.87 -8.12
N ALA A 57 9.18 9.74 -8.63
CA ALA A 57 8.67 8.50 -9.22
C ALA A 57 9.57 7.92 -10.33
N SER A 58 10.29 8.77 -11.06
CA SER A 58 11.20 8.31 -12.13
C SER A 58 12.32 7.39 -11.62
N LEU A 59 12.77 7.56 -10.37
CA LEU A 59 13.80 6.72 -9.75
C LEU A 59 13.34 5.28 -9.55
N LEU A 60 12.03 5.09 -9.30
CA LEU A 60 11.43 3.77 -9.13
C LEU A 60 10.94 3.21 -10.48
N THR A 61 10.55 4.08 -11.41
CA THR A 61 10.15 3.67 -12.76
C THR A 61 11.33 3.08 -13.54
N SER A 62 12.55 3.59 -13.36
CA SER A 62 13.75 3.07 -14.02
C SER A 62 14.20 1.71 -13.53
N ASP A 63 13.71 1.26 -12.37
CA ASP A 63 14.23 0.07 -11.70
C ASP A 63 13.16 -0.70 -10.88
N PRO A 64 12.16 -1.30 -11.56
CA PRO A 64 11.10 -2.06 -10.88
C PRO A 64 11.63 -3.28 -10.13
N GLU A 65 12.73 -3.88 -10.59
CA GLU A 65 13.32 -5.06 -9.95
C GLU A 65 13.90 -4.72 -8.58
N ASN A 66 14.56 -3.57 -8.43
CA ASN A 66 15.02 -3.13 -7.12
C ASN A 66 13.86 -2.89 -6.14
N VAL A 67 12.71 -2.39 -6.61
CA VAL A 67 11.52 -2.28 -5.75
C VAL A 67 11.06 -3.66 -5.30
N ARG A 68 10.99 -4.64 -6.20
CA ARG A 68 10.60 -6.02 -5.88
C ARG A 68 11.56 -6.68 -4.90
N LEU A 69 12.87 -6.50 -5.08
CA LEU A 69 13.89 -7.03 -4.18
C LEU A 69 13.79 -6.42 -2.78
N VAL A 70 13.63 -5.10 -2.70
CA VAL A 70 13.51 -4.39 -1.42
C VAL A 70 12.24 -4.79 -0.69
N THR A 71 11.09 -4.84 -1.35
CA THR A 71 9.83 -5.24 -0.68
C THR A 71 9.85 -6.70 -0.23
N GLN A 72 10.49 -7.59 -0.99
CA GLN A 72 10.72 -8.97 -0.58
C GLN A 72 11.61 -9.04 0.67
N ALA A 73 12.74 -8.32 0.67
CA ALA A 73 13.64 -8.30 1.81
C ALA A 73 13.01 -7.66 3.06
N LEU A 74 12.21 -6.61 2.90
CA LEU A 74 11.47 -5.98 4.00
C LEU A 74 10.44 -6.93 4.62
N TYR A 75 9.69 -7.64 3.77
CA TYR A 75 8.75 -8.67 4.23
C TYR A 75 9.45 -9.78 4.99
N GLU A 76 10.53 -10.34 4.43
CA GLU A 76 11.32 -11.38 5.10
C GLU A 76 11.98 -10.89 6.39
N PHE A 77 12.36 -9.62 6.46
CA PHE A 77 12.89 -9.00 7.66
C PHE A 77 11.80 -8.82 8.73
N TYR A 78 10.58 -8.50 8.32
CA TYR A 78 9.45 -8.34 9.23
C TYR A 78 8.98 -9.68 9.82
N GLU A 79 8.83 -10.71 8.97
CA GLU A 79 8.38 -12.05 9.39
C GLU A 79 9.39 -12.75 10.29
N ASP A 80 10.69 -12.51 10.07
CA ASP A 80 11.79 -13.16 10.80
C ASP A 80 12.53 -12.18 11.72
N ALA A 81 11.82 -11.20 12.27
CA ALA A 81 12.41 -10.13 13.07
C ALA A 81 13.12 -10.63 14.35
N GLU A 82 12.83 -11.86 14.81
CA GLU A 82 13.55 -12.49 15.91
C GLU A 82 14.87 -13.16 15.49
N ALA A 83 15.02 -13.61 14.25
CA ALA A 83 16.26 -14.24 13.77
C ALA A 83 17.15 -13.30 12.94
N LYS A 84 16.58 -12.28 12.28
CA LYS A 84 17.32 -11.33 11.45
C LYS A 84 17.52 -10.01 12.18
N SER A 85 18.75 -9.75 12.63
CA SER A 85 19.11 -8.49 13.29
C SER A 85 19.23 -7.30 12.34
N THR A 86 19.42 -7.52 11.04
CA THR A 86 19.71 -6.47 10.05
C THR A 86 19.23 -6.85 8.64
N LEU A 87 18.72 -5.86 7.90
CA LEU A 87 18.45 -5.99 6.46
C LEU A 87 19.76 -6.23 5.69
N PRO A 88 19.77 -7.03 4.60
CA PRO A 88 20.96 -7.21 3.78
C PRO A 88 21.56 -5.88 3.30
N ALA A 89 22.89 -5.76 3.32
CA ALA A 89 23.59 -4.51 2.98
C ALA A 89 23.27 -3.99 1.57
N GLU A 90 23.05 -4.90 0.61
CA GLU A 90 22.63 -4.54 -0.74
C GLU A 90 21.29 -3.78 -0.75
N MET A 91 20.32 -4.23 0.04
CA MET A 91 19.00 -3.61 0.13
C MET A 91 19.06 -2.27 0.87
N LEU A 92 19.91 -2.16 1.89
CA LEU A 92 20.19 -0.89 2.56
C LEU A 92 20.79 0.12 1.57
N ASN A 93 21.76 -0.30 0.74
CA ASN A 93 22.36 0.58 -0.27
C ASN A 93 21.35 1.07 -1.32
N ILE A 94 20.38 0.23 -1.70
CA ILE A 94 19.29 0.63 -2.60
C ILE A 94 18.39 1.65 -1.91
N LEU A 95 17.96 1.36 -0.68
CA LEU A 95 17.13 2.25 0.11
C LEU A 95 17.79 3.61 0.36
N GLU A 96 19.08 3.64 0.69
CA GLU A 96 19.86 4.87 0.88
C GLU A 96 19.99 5.69 -0.40
N ARG A 97 20.00 5.05 -1.57
CA ARG A 97 20.02 5.75 -2.86
C ARG A 97 18.71 6.47 -3.14
N TRP A 98 17.59 5.87 -2.74
CA TRP A 98 16.27 6.48 -2.86
C TRP A 98 16.03 7.52 -1.77
N LEU A 99 16.47 7.23 -0.55
CA LEU A 99 16.19 7.98 0.66
C LEU A 99 17.50 8.20 1.43
N PRO A 100 18.28 9.22 1.04
CA PRO A 100 19.59 9.46 1.64
C PRO A 100 19.51 9.58 3.16
N ALA A 101 20.42 8.92 3.87
CA ALA A 101 20.47 8.91 5.34
C ALA A 101 20.56 10.31 5.97
N SER A 102 21.02 11.32 5.22
CA SER A 102 21.01 12.72 5.62
C SER A 102 19.61 13.29 5.85
N GLN A 103 18.57 12.67 5.29
CA GLN A 103 17.17 13.05 5.42
C GLN A 103 16.39 12.10 6.35
N PHE A 104 16.89 10.87 6.55
CA PHE A 104 16.20 9.82 7.28
C PHE A 104 17.15 9.06 8.22
N SER A 105 17.37 9.61 9.43
CA SER A 105 17.98 8.82 10.50
C SER A 105 17.06 7.65 10.85
N ASN A 106 17.59 6.42 10.93
CA ASN A 106 16.83 5.20 11.21
C ASN A 106 15.68 4.95 10.23
N LEU A 107 15.99 4.99 8.93
CA LEU A 107 15.05 4.80 7.82
C LEU A 107 14.07 3.63 8.02
N LEU A 108 14.56 2.49 8.49
CA LEU A 108 13.74 1.28 8.68
C LEU A 108 12.71 1.43 9.80
N ASP A 109 13.03 2.13 10.90
CA ASP A 109 12.11 2.35 12.01
C ASP A 109 10.89 3.19 11.58
N HIS A 110 11.02 3.96 10.49
CA HIS A 110 10.01 4.87 9.99
C HIS A 110 9.20 4.29 8.83
N ILE A 111 9.89 3.72 7.84
CA ILE A 111 9.24 3.16 6.66
C ILE A 111 8.47 1.91 7.03
N LEU A 112 9.12 0.99 7.74
CA LEU A 112 8.62 -0.36 7.89
C LEU A 112 7.23 -0.38 8.54
N PRO A 113 6.95 0.28 9.68
CA PRO A 113 5.63 0.17 10.30
C PRO A 113 4.49 0.71 9.42
N THR A 114 4.73 1.83 8.74
CA THR A 114 3.71 2.51 7.94
C THR A 114 3.45 1.77 6.63
N TYR A 115 4.52 1.37 5.95
CA TYR A 115 4.45 0.56 4.74
C TYR A 115 3.79 -0.79 5.01
N GLU A 116 4.22 -1.50 6.07
CA GLU A 116 3.69 -2.81 6.45
C GLU A 116 2.18 -2.75 6.73
N THR A 117 1.75 -1.73 7.46
CA THR A 117 0.33 -1.49 7.73
C THR A 117 -0.42 -1.21 6.42
N LEU A 118 0.12 -0.34 5.57
CA LEU A 118 -0.52 0.04 4.31
C LEU A 118 -0.75 -1.16 3.39
N TRP A 119 0.30 -1.94 3.07
CA TRP A 119 0.16 -3.02 2.08
C TRP A 119 -0.74 -4.15 2.59
N ARG A 120 -0.70 -4.47 3.89
CA ARG A 120 -1.59 -5.47 4.49
C ARG A 120 -3.06 -5.06 4.43
N ILE A 121 -3.37 -3.80 4.77
CA ILE A 121 -4.75 -3.30 4.66
C ILE A 121 -5.22 -3.33 3.21
N VAL A 122 -4.37 -2.91 2.26
CA VAL A 122 -4.71 -2.97 0.83
C VAL A 122 -5.00 -4.40 0.41
N ALA A 123 -4.11 -5.34 0.73
CA ALA A 123 -4.26 -6.76 0.39
C ALA A 123 -5.57 -7.33 0.96
N ALA A 124 -5.79 -7.17 2.26
CA ALA A 124 -6.97 -7.67 2.94
C ALA A 124 -8.27 -7.04 2.42
N THR A 125 -8.25 -5.75 2.07
CA THR A 125 -9.42 -5.05 1.50
C THR A 125 -9.77 -5.60 0.12
N VAL A 126 -8.77 -5.82 -0.74
CA VAL A 126 -9.00 -6.40 -2.07
C VAL A 126 -9.57 -7.82 -1.94
N VAL A 127 -8.98 -8.66 -1.09
CA VAL A 127 -9.48 -10.02 -0.83
C VAL A 127 -10.91 -9.98 -0.28
N HIS A 128 -11.19 -9.10 0.68
CA HIS A 128 -12.51 -8.96 1.28
C HIS A 128 -13.58 -8.57 0.26
N CYS A 129 -13.27 -7.67 -0.67
CA CYS A 129 -14.21 -7.23 -1.70
C CYS A 129 -14.40 -8.22 -2.86
N GLU A 130 -13.46 -9.15 -3.06
CA GLU A 130 -13.58 -10.20 -4.10
C GLU A 130 -14.26 -11.47 -3.60
N ASP A 131 -14.51 -11.58 -2.28
CA ASP A 131 -15.36 -12.64 -1.73
C ASP A 131 -16.82 -12.47 -2.20
N ASP A 132 -17.39 -13.52 -2.79
CA ASP A 132 -18.78 -13.58 -3.28
C ASP A 132 -19.81 -13.20 -2.21
N GLY A 133 -19.47 -13.36 -0.92
CA GLY A 133 -20.29 -12.92 0.21
C GLY A 133 -20.42 -11.40 0.35
N ASN A 134 -19.52 -10.61 -0.26
CA ASN A 134 -19.38 -9.16 -0.04
C ASN A 134 -19.61 -8.35 -1.33
N ARG A 135 -20.62 -8.70 -2.13
CA ARG A 135 -20.90 -8.04 -3.43
C ARG A 135 -21.03 -6.51 -3.36
N ASP A 136 -21.54 -5.97 -2.25
CA ASP A 136 -21.66 -4.53 -2.07
C ASP A 136 -20.30 -3.83 -1.84
N CYS A 137 -19.31 -4.54 -1.25
CA CYS A 137 -17.95 -4.03 -1.01
C CYS A 137 -17.32 -3.56 -2.32
N ARG A 138 -17.39 -4.39 -3.36
CA ARG A 138 -16.86 -4.05 -4.67
C ARG A 138 -17.53 -2.81 -5.26
N GLY A 139 -18.85 -2.70 -5.15
CA GLY A 139 -19.61 -1.54 -5.60
C GLY A 139 -19.17 -0.25 -4.91
N VAL A 140 -19.06 -0.29 -3.57
CA VAL A 140 -18.60 0.84 -2.75
C VAL A 140 -17.20 1.29 -3.17
N MET A 141 -16.27 0.35 -3.35
CA MET A 141 -14.90 0.67 -3.71
C MET A 141 -14.80 1.26 -5.13
N LEU A 142 -15.61 0.78 -6.08
CA LEU A 142 -15.66 1.37 -7.42
C LEU A 142 -16.24 2.79 -7.41
N ASP A 143 -17.33 3.02 -6.66
CA ASP A 143 -17.89 4.37 -6.51
C ASP A 143 -16.88 5.32 -5.86
N PHE A 144 -16.14 4.85 -4.85
CA PHE A 144 -15.08 5.63 -4.21
C PHE A 144 -13.90 5.91 -5.16
N ARG A 145 -13.53 4.94 -6.01
CA ARG A 145 -12.51 5.12 -7.05
C ARG A 145 -12.88 6.25 -8.01
N ASP A 146 -14.13 6.30 -8.45
CA ASP A 146 -14.61 7.27 -9.43
C ASP A 146 -14.76 8.69 -8.83
N ASN A 147 -15.01 8.79 -7.51
CA ASN A 147 -15.12 10.07 -6.81
C ASN A 147 -14.45 10.04 -5.41
N PRO A 148 -13.11 10.08 -5.34
CA PRO A 148 -12.34 9.93 -4.11
C PRO A 148 -12.34 11.21 -3.26
N LYS A 149 -13.50 11.59 -2.72
CA LYS A 149 -13.66 12.73 -1.79
C LYS A 149 -13.80 12.22 -0.36
N ASP A 150 -13.48 13.04 0.64
CA ASP A 150 -13.62 12.65 2.05
C ASP A 150 -15.06 12.32 2.42
N ILE A 151 -15.99 13.11 1.88
CA ILE A 151 -17.40 12.84 2.06
C ILE A 151 -17.79 11.51 1.43
N GLN A 152 -17.20 11.10 0.31
CA GLN A 152 -17.45 9.80 -0.33
C GLN A 152 -16.76 8.65 0.39
N TYR A 153 -15.63 8.89 1.05
CA TYR A 153 -14.97 7.90 1.89
C TYR A 153 -15.89 7.44 3.03
N THR A 154 -16.69 8.36 3.58
CA THR A 154 -17.58 8.13 4.72
C THR A 154 -19.06 7.93 4.34
N SER A 155 -19.46 8.28 3.11
CA SER A 155 -20.84 8.18 2.65
C SER A 155 -21.29 6.73 2.56
N SER A 156 -22.48 6.46 3.09
CA SER A 156 -23.21 5.21 2.92
C SER A 156 -23.53 4.94 1.45
N TYR A 157 -23.32 3.69 1.03
CA TYR A 157 -23.69 3.17 -0.27
C TYR A 157 -25.13 2.67 -0.26
N ARG A 158 -25.96 3.17 -1.20
CA ARG A 158 -27.36 2.75 -1.41
C ARG A 158 -28.20 2.70 -0.12
N ASP A 159 -28.08 3.73 0.72
CA ASP A 159 -28.78 3.85 2.01
C ASP A 159 -28.47 2.73 3.03
N GLY A 160 -27.39 1.96 2.83
CA GLY A 160 -26.92 0.92 3.74
C GLY A 160 -25.76 1.35 4.65
N ASP A 161 -25.28 0.42 5.48
CA ASP A 161 -24.17 0.65 6.42
C ASP A 161 -22.76 0.58 5.78
N TRP A 162 -22.69 0.32 4.48
CA TRP A 162 -21.42 0.15 3.76
C TRP A 162 -20.89 1.49 3.26
N SER A 163 -19.68 1.85 3.67
CA SER A 163 -18.89 2.94 3.11
C SER A 163 -17.44 2.47 2.95
N ALA A 164 -16.63 3.19 2.17
CA ALA A 164 -15.21 2.82 2.02
C ALA A 164 -14.50 2.83 3.39
N SER A 165 -14.82 3.78 4.27
CA SER A 165 -14.30 3.82 5.64
C SER A 165 -14.78 2.64 6.48
N ALA A 166 -16.05 2.24 6.38
CA ALA A 166 -16.58 1.09 7.11
C ALA A 166 -15.90 -0.22 6.68
N ILE A 167 -15.65 -0.39 5.38
CA ILE A 167 -14.92 -1.54 4.83
C ILE A 167 -13.49 -1.58 5.39
N ILE A 168 -12.75 -0.46 5.28
CA ILE A 168 -11.37 -0.40 5.77
C ILE A 168 -11.30 -0.65 7.28
N ASN A 169 -12.19 -0.04 8.06
CA ASN A 169 -12.21 -0.24 9.51
C ASN A 169 -12.50 -1.70 9.86
N ARG A 170 -13.46 -2.33 9.18
CA ARG A 170 -13.76 -3.76 9.37
C ARG A 170 -12.56 -4.64 9.02
N VAL A 171 -11.84 -4.33 7.95
CA VAL A 171 -10.61 -5.03 7.56
C VAL A 171 -9.53 -4.86 8.64
N VAL A 172 -9.30 -3.64 9.11
CA VAL A 172 -8.31 -3.35 10.16
C VAL A 172 -8.64 -4.09 11.46
N GLU A 173 -9.92 -4.15 11.84
CA GLU A 173 -10.39 -4.90 13.01
C GLU A 173 -10.17 -6.41 12.87
N SER A 174 -10.13 -6.94 11.64
CA SER A 174 -9.89 -8.36 11.36
C SER A 174 -8.41 -8.74 11.22
N LEU A 175 -7.52 -7.76 11.02
CA LEU A 175 -6.09 -8.01 10.89
C LEU A 175 -5.47 -8.28 12.27
N PRO A 176 -4.49 -9.21 12.36
CA PRO A 176 -3.73 -9.38 13.59
C PRO A 176 -3.04 -8.06 13.95
N PRO A 177 -2.93 -7.71 15.24
CA PRO A 177 -2.20 -6.53 15.66
C PRO A 177 -0.76 -6.64 15.17
N VAL A 178 -0.35 -5.68 14.33
CA VAL A 178 1.02 -5.59 13.80
C VAL A 178 1.98 -5.80 14.96
N ALA A 179 2.77 -6.88 14.90
CA ALA A 179 3.72 -7.24 15.93
C ALA A 179 4.59 -6.02 16.20
N ARG A 180 4.46 -5.46 17.41
CA ARG A 180 5.23 -4.28 17.80
C ARG A 180 6.68 -4.71 17.81
N THR A 181 7.46 -4.22 16.84
CA THR A 181 8.90 -4.05 17.08
C THR A 181 9.00 -3.31 18.40
N LYS A 182 9.68 -3.92 19.38
CA LYS A 182 9.85 -3.34 20.72
C LYS A 182 10.37 -1.92 20.52
N SER A 183 9.54 -0.92 20.77
CA SER A 183 9.91 0.46 20.54
C SER A 183 11.21 0.75 21.31
N PRO A 184 12.28 1.22 20.67
CA PRO A 184 13.38 1.78 21.40
C PRO A 184 12.82 2.96 22.20
N THR A 185 12.92 2.86 23.52
CA THR A 185 12.59 3.90 24.49
C THR A 185 12.89 5.29 23.97
N THR A 186 11.83 6.09 23.79
CA THR A 186 11.81 7.57 23.90
C THR A 186 13.13 8.28 23.61
N SER A 187 13.67 8.12 22.39
CA SER A 187 14.61 9.09 21.85
C SER A 187 13.77 10.15 21.13
N LYS A 188 13.86 11.41 21.57
CA LYS A 188 13.29 12.53 20.83
C LYS A 188 13.93 12.53 19.45
N SER A 189 13.20 12.00 18.47
CA SER A 189 13.69 11.86 17.10
C SER A 189 14.01 13.24 16.53
N PRO A 190 15.22 13.48 15.99
CA PRO A 190 15.60 14.73 15.35
C PRO A 190 15.03 14.81 13.93
N PHE A 191 13.77 14.42 13.73
CA PHE A 191 13.11 14.50 12.44
C PHE A 191 12.53 15.90 12.27
N THR A 192 13.21 16.71 11.47
CA THR A 192 12.77 18.06 11.08
C THR A 192 12.22 18.11 9.66
N GLY A 193 12.15 16.98 8.93
CA GLY A 193 12.06 17.00 7.46
C GLY A 193 10.94 16.22 6.75
N GLY A 194 10.19 15.32 7.40
CA GLY A 194 9.16 14.54 6.70
C GLY A 194 7.84 14.41 7.47
N ASN A 195 6.74 14.70 6.80
CA ASN A 195 5.39 14.48 7.34
C ASN A 195 5.00 13.03 7.10
N LEU A 196 5.45 12.11 7.97
CA LEU A 196 4.91 10.75 8.00
C LEU A 196 3.37 10.82 8.08
N PRO A 197 2.66 9.94 7.37
CA PRO A 197 1.21 10.00 7.39
C PRO A 197 0.68 9.64 8.77
N THR A 198 -0.39 10.33 9.15
CA THR A 198 -1.23 9.90 10.26
C THR A 198 -1.87 8.54 9.96
N GLN A 199 -2.41 7.90 11.00
CA GLN A 199 -3.17 6.67 10.82
C GLN A 199 -4.36 6.89 9.87
N ASP A 200 -5.12 7.97 10.02
CA ASP A 200 -6.25 8.31 9.14
C ASP A 200 -5.80 8.47 7.68
N GLU A 201 -4.69 9.18 7.43
CA GLU A 201 -4.12 9.29 6.08
C GLU A 201 -3.69 7.94 5.51
N THR A 202 -3.15 7.05 6.35
CA THR A 202 -2.77 5.68 5.94
C THR A 202 -4.01 4.85 5.57
N LEU A 203 -5.09 4.94 6.35
CA LEU A 203 -6.35 4.24 6.05
C LEU A 203 -7.00 4.74 4.77
N LYS A 204 -7.06 6.06 4.57
CA LYS A 204 -7.56 6.66 3.33
C LYS A 204 -6.71 6.28 2.12
N ALA A 205 -5.38 6.28 2.28
CA ALA A 205 -4.47 5.83 1.23
C ALA A 205 -4.72 4.35 0.90
N ALA A 206 -4.87 3.49 1.91
CA ALA A 206 -5.19 2.08 1.69
C ALA A 206 -6.50 1.91 0.90
N ALA A 207 -7.55 2.67 1.26
CA ALA A 207 -8.82 2.68 0.54
C ALA A 207 -8.64 3.08 -0.93
N LEU A 208 -7.84 4.10 -1.21
CA LEU A 208 -7.56 4.56 -2.56
C LEU A 208 -6.78 3.52 -3.37
N VAL A 209 -5.75 2.91 -2.79
CA VAL A 209 -4.97 1.90 -3.49
C VAL A 209 -5.83 0.67 -3.76
N ALA A 210 -6.56 0.17 -2.76
CA ALA A 210 -7.45 -0.97 -2.91
C ALA A 210 -8.53 -0.70 -3.97
N SER A 211 -9.14 0.49 -3.99
CA SER A 211 -10.17 0.83 -4.98
C SER A 211 -9.63 0.86 -6.41
N GLN A 212 -8.40 1.36 -6.60
CA GLN A 212 -7.73 1.34 -7.90
C GLN A 212 -7.37 -0.08 -8.34
N VAL A 213 -6.86 -0.91 -7.43
CA VAL A 213 -6.57 -2.33 -7.70
C VAL A 213 -7.83 -3.08 -8.09
N ILE A 214 -8.91 -2.95 -7.31
CA ILE A 214 -10.22 -3.56 -7.61
C ILE A 214 -10.68 -3.10 -8.99
N GLY A 215 -10.64 -1.80 -9.27
CA GLY A 215 -11.08 -1.25 -10.56
C GLY A 215 -10.29 -1.75 -11.78
N GLN A 216 -8.99 -1.98 -11.65
CA GLN A 216 -8.09 -2.31 -12.78
C GLN A 216 -7.86 -3.81 -12.95
N VAL A 217 -7.81 -4.58 -11.87
CA VAL A 217 -7.51 -6.02 -11.90
C VAL A 217 -8.80 -6.81 -12.10
N THR A 218 -9.85 -6.50 -11.34
CA THR A 218 -11.06 -7.34 -11.28
C THR A 218 -12.01 -7.06 -12.44
N GLY A 219 -12.04 -5.81 -12.93
CA GLY A 219 -12.80 -5.42 -14.11
C GLY A 219 -12.31 -6.09 -15.41
N ARG A 220 -11.12 -6.69 -15.40
CA ARG A 220 -10.58 -7.47 -16.52
C ARG A 220 -10.93 -8.96 -16.43
N LEU A 221 -11.21 -9.48 -15.24
CA LEU A 221 -11.70 -10.84 -15.02
C LEU A 221 -13.16 -10.99 -15.48
N SER A 222 -14.01 -9.98 -15.23
CA SER A 222 -15.45 -10.06 -15.54
C SER A 222 -15.81 -9.94 -17.03
N LYS A 223 -14.88 -9.53 -17.91
CA LYS A 223 -15.10 -9.41 -19.36
C LYS A 223 -14.66 -10.64 -20.16
N GLY A 224 -14.09 -11.66 -19.50
CA GLY A 224 -13.57 -12.87 -20.13
C GLY A 224 -14.52 -14.08 -20.00
N SER A 225 -15.71 -14.02 -20.58
CA SER A 225 -16.56 -15.22 -20.77
C SER A 225 -16.18 -15.94 -22.08
N GLY A 226 -14.96 -16.47 -22.13
CA GLY A 226 -14.42 -17.32 -23.20
C GLY A 226 -13.48 -18.38 -22.60
N PRO A 227 -13.37 -19.58 -23.19
CA PRO A 227 -12.72 -20.71 -22.52
C PRO A 227 -11.20 -20.56 -22.48
N SER A 228 -10.64 -20.91 -21.32
CA SER A 228 -9.24 -21.12 -20.93
C SER A 228 -8.25 -19.95 -21.11
N HIS A 229 -7.82 -19.45 -19.95
CA HIS A 229 -6.47 -19.03 -19.56
C HIS A 229 -5.49 -18.65 -20.66
N ASP A 230 -5.00 -17.41 -20.60
CA ASP A 230 -3.57 -17.10 -20.57
C ASP A 230 -3.41 -15.59 -20.35
N GLY A 231 -3.03 -15.16 -19.14
CA GLY A 231 -2.48 -13.80 -18.99
C GLY A 231 -2.64 -13.10 -17.65
N TYR A 232 -3.63 -13.47 -16.82
CA TYR A 232 -3.73 -12.94 -15.45
C TYR A 232 -3.24 -13.98 -14.45
N PRO A 233 -2.32 -13.60 -13.52
CA PRO A 233 -1.62 -14.57 -12.69
C PRO A 233 -2.46 -15.16 -11.54
N TRP A 234 -3.58 -14.53 -11.13
CA TRP A 234 -4.28 -14.92 -9.90
C TRP A 234 -5.67 -15.49 -10.17
N ASP A 235 -5.96 -16.69 -9.65
CA ASP A 235 -7.31 -17.21 -9.52
C ASP A 235 -7.92 -16.81 -8.15
N GLY A 236 -9.22 -17.00 -7.98
CA GLY A 236 -9.88 -16.73 -6.69
C GLY A 236 -9.33 -17.56 -5.52
N ARG A 237 -8.56 -18.62 -5.76
CA ARG A 237 -7.96 -19.47 -4.72
C ARG A 237 -6.66 -18.88 -4.18
N GLU A 238 -5.85 -18.22 -5.00
CA GLU A 238 -4.67 -17.47 -4.54
C GLU A 238 -5.05 -16.33 -3.60
N MET A 239 -6.15 -15.62 -3.88
CA MET A 239 -6.66 -14.58 -2.98
C MET A 239 -7.15 -15.15 -1.63
N VAL A 240 -7.74 -16.34 -1.63
CA VAL A 240 -8.13 -17.05 -0.39
C VAL A 240 -6.93 -17.56 0.39
N MET A 241 -5.88 -18.06 -0.28
CA MET A 241 -4.63 -18.44 0.39
C MET A 241 -3.93 -17.24 1.04
N MET A 242 -4.07 -16.05 0.47
CA MET A 242 -3.50 -14.84 1.06
C MET A 242 -4.18 -14.42 2.36
N ASN A 243 -5.46 -14.79 2.58
CA ASN A 243 -6.11 -14.61 3.87
C ASN A 243 -5.36 -15.37 4.98
N ALA A 244 -4.77 -16.53 4.68
CA ALA A 244 -3.94 -17.30 5.61
C ALA A 244 -2.53 -16.72 5.81
N VAL A 245 -2.05 -15.87 4.90
CA VAL A 245 -0.77 -15.13 5.05
C VAL A 245 -0.98 -13.81 5.80
N LEU A 246 -2.20 -13.29 5.80
CA LEU A 246 -2.59 -12.08 6.52
C LEU A 246 -3.12 -12.35 7.93
N SER A 247 -3.33 -13.62 8.31
CA SER A 247 -3.79 -14.06 9.64
C SER A 247 -2.69 -14.75 10.44
#